data_AF-A0A381SKT5-F1
#
_entry.id   AF-A0A381SKT5-F1
#
_cell.length_a   1.000
_cell.length_b   1.000
_cell.length_c   1.000
_cell.angle_alpha   90.00
_cell.angle_beta   90.00
_cell.angle_gamma   90.00
#
_symmetry.space_group_name_H-M   'P 1'
#
loop_
_entity.id
_entity.type
_entity.pdbx_description
1 polymer ?
#
loop_
_entity_poly.entity_id
_entity_poly.type
_entity_poly.pdbx_seq_one_letter_code
_entity_poly.pdbx_strand_id
1 'polypeptide(L)' 'MKRLDESLIRNYLLGQKTKHQINAQVFMDNPIGVADHGDLIQTVENELGKIAEYNDKLTALDELTELKW' A
#
# COMPACT_ATOMS: atom_id res chain seq x y z
N MET A 1 29.36 -8.02 6.02
CA MET A 1 28.07 -7.39 6.38
C MET A 1 27.03 -7.87 5.37
N LYS A 2 25.94 -8.54 5.78
CA LYS A 2 24.87 -8.94 4.84
C LYS A 2 24.10 -7.68 4.43
N ARG A 3 24.13 -7.34 3.15
CA ARG A 3 23.28 -6.28 2.61
C ARG A 3 21.87 -6.86 2.42
N LEU A 4 20.84 -6.14 2.84
CA LEU A 4 19.48 -6.52 2.51
C LEU A 4 19.30 -6.43 0.99
N ASP A 5 18.65 -7.42 0.39
CA ASP A 5 18.38 -7.43 -1.04
C ASP A 5 17.24 -6.45 -1.35
N GLU A 6 17.49 -5.55 -2.31
CA GLU A 6 16.52 -4.58 -2.84
C GLU A 6 15.22 -5.27 -3.28
N SER A 7 15.33 -6.45 -3.91
CA SER A 7 14.19 -7.20 -4.40
C SER A 7 13.23 -7.60 -3.26
N LEU A 8 13.76 -7.91 -2.08
CA LEU A 8 12.97 -8.28 -0.91
C LEU A 8 12.19 -7.08 -0.37
N ILE A 9 12.82 -5.91 -0.32
CA ILE A 9 12.15 -4.68 0.12
C ILE A 9 11.05 -4.31 -0.88
N ARG A 10 11.36 -4.32 -2.18
CA ARG A 10 10.40 -4.03 -3.24
C ARG A 10 9.18 -4.95 -3.16
N ASN A 11 9.40 -6.26 -3.04
CA ASN A 11 8.31 -7.24 -2.95
C ASN A 11 7.44 -7.01 -1.70
N TYR A 12 8.05 -6.68 -0.56
CA TYR A 12 7.30 -6.34 0.64
C TYR A 12 6.41 -5.10 0.44
N LEU A 13 6.97 -4.02 -0.11
CA LEU A 13 6.22 -2.77 -0.35
C LEU A 13 5.09 -2.98 -1.37
N LEU A 14 5.34 -3.71 -2.46
CA LEU A 14 4.31 -4.09 -3.42
C LEU A 14 3.20 -4.92 -2.76
N GLY A 15 3.56 -5.91 -1.93
CA GLY A 15 2.58 -6.72 -1.22
C GLY A 15 1.69 -5.90 -0.30
N GLN A 16 2.25 -4.93 0.43
CA GLN A 16 1.47 -4.02 1.27
C GLN A 16 0.55 -3.12 0.43
N LYS A 17 1.05 -2.55 -0.66
CA LYS A 17 0.23 -1.75 -1.59
C LYS A 17 -0.95 -2.57 -2.12
N THR A 18 -0.70 -3.78 -2.61
CA THR A 18 -1.74 -4.68 -3.15
C THR A 18 -2.79 -5.03 -2.10
N LYS A 19 -2.38 -5.30 -0.85
CA LYS A 19 -3.32 -5.54 0.25
C LYS A 19 -4.29 -4.36 0.43
N HIS A 20 -3.77 -3.13 0.46
CA HIS A 20 -4.60 -1.93 0.61
C HIS A 20 -5.50 -1.67 -0.60
N GLN A 21 -5.04 -1.99 -1.82
CA GLN A 21 -5.87 -1.95 -3.03
C GLN A 21 -7.05 -2.92 -2.95
N ILE A 22 -6.80 -4.16 -2.49
CA ILE A 22 -7.86 -5.16 -2.32
C ILE A 22 -8.86 -4.71 -1.25
N ASN A 23 -8.39 -4.19 -0.11
CA ASN A 23 -9.26 -3.66 0.94
C ASN A 23 -10.19 -2.56 0.41
N ALA A 24 -9.62 -1.55 -0.26
CA ALA A 24 -10.41 -0.47 -0.85
C ALA A 24 -11.47 -1.01 -1.82
N GLN A 25 -11.11 -1.96 -2.68
CA GLN A 25 -12.03 -2.59 -3.63
C GLN A 25 -13.15 -3.35 -2.91
N VAL A 26 -12.82 -4.14 -1.88
CA VAL A 26 -13.81 -4.88 -1.09
C VAL A 26 -14.81 -3.94 -0.43
N PHE A 27 -14.35 -2.82 0.14
CA PHE A 27 -15.24 -1.82 0.74
C PHE A 27 -16.12 -1.11 -0.30
N MET A 28 -15.59 -0.80 -1.48
CA MET A 28 -16.37 -0.19 -2.57
C MET A 28 -17.44 -1.16 -3.13
N ASP A 29 -17.12 -2.45 -3.23
CA ASP A 29 -18.00 -3.46 -3.84
C ASP A 29 -19.03 -4.04 -2.86
N ASN A 30 -18.74 -4.03 -1.56
CA ASN A 30 -19.59 -4.63 -0.53
C ASN A 30 -20.00 -3.59 0.53
N PRO A 31 -20.83 -2.59 0.18
CA PRO A 31 -21.26 -1.55 1.11
C PRO A 31 -22.17 -2.07 2.25
N ILE A 32 -22.57 -3.34 2.21
CA ILE A 32 -23.52 -3.96 3.14
C ILE A 32 -22.84 -5.15 3.82
N GLY A 33 -21.95 -4.88 4.78
CA GLY A 33 -21.17 -5.92 5.43
C GLY A 33 -20.60 -5.46 6.78
N VAL A 34 -21.32 -5.82 7.85
CA VAL A 34 -20.92 -5.76 9.27
C VAL A 34 -21.01 -4.37 9.92
N ALA A 35 -22.22 -4.07 10.42
CA ALA A 35 -22.52 -3.32 11.65
C ALA A 35 -21.64 -2.09 12.01
N ASP A 36 -22.30 -0.91 12.06
CA ASP A 36 -21.89 0.25 12.86
C ASP A 36 -20.58 0.99 12.52
N HIS A 37 -20.01 0.82 11.34
CA HIS A 37 -19.06 1.79 10.82
C HIS A 37 -19.78 2.79 9.91
N GLY A 38 -20.23 3.89 10.51
CA GLY A 38 -20.84 5.02 9.81
C GLY A 38 -19.92 5.75 8.82
N ASP A 39 -18.78 5.16 8.46
CA ASP A 39 -17.72 5.85 7.73
C ASP A 39 -17.02 4.94 6.71
N LEU A 40 -17.82 4.33 5.84
CA LEU A 40 -17.34 3.61 4.66
C LEU A 40 -16.39 4.49 3.83
N ILE A 41 -16.74 5.76 3.67
CA ILE A 41 -15.94 6.74 2.94
C ILE A 41 -14.61 6.96 3.66
N GLN A 42 -14.60 7.24 4.97
CA GLN A 42 -13.35 7.39 5.72
C GLN A 42 -12.47 6.14 5.66
N THR A 43 -13.08 4.95 5.64
CA THR A 43 -12.36 3.69 5.50
C THR A 43 -11.68 3.58 4.14
N VAL A 44 -12.40 3.87 3.06
CA VAL A 44 -11.84 3.92 1.70
C VAL A 44 -10.73 4.99 1.61
N GLU A 45 -10.94 6.18 2.17
CA GLU A 45 -9.91 7.23 2.22
C GLU A 45 -8.64 6.79 2.94
N ASN A 46 -8.78 6.09 4.07
CA ASN A 46 -7.64 5.53 4.81
C ASN A 46 -6.86 4.51 3.97
N GLU A 47 -7.57 3.63 3.25
CA GLU A 47 -6.94 2.65 2.36
C GLU A 47 -6.22 3.33 1.18
N LEU A 48 -6.83 4.37 0.57
CA LEU A 48 -6.19 5.19 -0.46
C LEU A 48 -4.95 5.91 0.05
N GLY A 49 -4.98 6.44 1.27
CA GLY A 49 -3.82 7.05 1.93
C GLY A 49 -2.66 6.06 2.09
N LYS A 50 -2.95 4.80 2.44
CA LYS A 50 -1.93 3.75 2.50
C LYS A 50 -1.37 3.39 1.13
N ILE A 51 -2.20 3.33 0.09
CA ILE A 51 -1.74 3.08 -1.28
C ILE A 51 -0.79 4.20 -1.73
N ALA A 52 -1.11 5.46 -1.45
CA ALA A 52 -0.24 6.60 -1.74
C ALA A 52 1.09 6.49 -0.96
N GLU A 53 1.04 6.21 0.34
CA GLU A 53 2.23 6.02 1.18
C GLU A 53 3.18 4.94 0.61
N TYR A 54 2.64 3.81 0.13
CA TYR A 54 3.46 2.76 -0.46
C TYR A 54 3.94 3.07 -1.88
N ASN A 55 3.20 3.86 -2.65
CA ASN A 55 3.71 4.39 -3.93
C ASN A 55 4.94 5.27 -3.69
N ASP A 56 4.86 6.21 -2.75
CA ASP A 56 5.98 7.12 -2.45
C ASP A 56 7.21 6.34 -1.96
N LYS A 57 7.01 5.31 -1.15
CA LYS A 57 8.11 4.43 -0.71
C LYS A 57 8.73 3.63 -1.85
N LEU A 58 7.93 3.19 -2.83
CA LEU A 58 8.43 2.49 -4.01
C LEU A 58 9.25 3.44 -4.88
N THR A 59 8.75 4.65 -5.13
CA THR A 59 9.49 5.70 -5.85
C THR A 59 10.80 6.04 -5.14
N ALA A 60 10.77 6.23 -3.82
CA ALA A 60 11.98 6.49 -3.05
C ALA A 60 12.98 5.33 -3.09
N LEU A 61 12.51 4.08 -3.15
CA LEU A 61 13.37 2.91 -3.35
C LEU A 61 14.00 2.92 -4.75
N ASP A 62 13.23 3.26 -5.79
CA ASP A 62 13.72 3.38 -7.16
C ASP A 62 14.82 4.46 -7.26
N GLU A 63 14.56 5.65 -6.73
CA GLU A 63 15.54 6.75 -6.73
C GLU A 63 16.83 6.36 -5.98
N LEU A 64 16.70 5.71 -4.82
CA LEU A 64 17.85 5.22 -4.05
C LEU A 64 18.70 4.21 -4.85
N THR A 65 18.07 3.40 -5.70
CA THR A 65 18.74 2.30 -6.39
C THR A 65 19.26 2.67 -7.77
N GLU A 66 18.71 3.72 -8.39
CA GLU A 66 19.24 4.36 -9.59
C GLU A 66 20.45 5.27 -9.31
N LEU A 67 20.55 5.86 -8.11
CA LEU A 67 21.70 6.68 -7.66
C LEU A 67 22.99 5.88 -7.38
N LYS A 68 23.11 4.65 -7.90
CA LYS A 68 24.31 3.82 -7.75
C LYS A 68 25.42 4.37 -8.68
N TRP A 69 26.36 5.11 -8.09
CA TRP A 69 27.62 5.56 -8.69
C TRP A 69 28.51 4.38 -9.11
#